data_AF-F0T6P2-F1
#
_entry.id   AF-F0T6P2-F1
#
_cell.length_a   1.000
_cell.length_b   1.000
_cell.length_c   1.000
_cell.angle_alpha   90.00
_cell.angle_beta   90.00
_cell.angle_gamma   90.00
#
_symmetry.space_group_name_H-M   'P 1'
#
loop_
_entity.id
_entity.type
_entity.pdbx_description
1 polymer ?
#
loop_
_entity_poly.entity_id
_entity_poly.type
_entity_poly.pdbx_seq_one_letter_code
_entity_poly.pdbx_strand_id
1 'polypeptide(L)'
;MIKPKTDIDDELQGAMSSYNAENFRRLTETHFSGEDEEINTKELTALEESIDHYFELYAPDNIEFREFIKIVSVYLTFIEKRPLHPPGIIFSGGDTVYENKGIYYCTGKKQFKNDDHSLCNFCVCHEI
;
A
#
# COMPACT_ATOMS: atom_id res chain seq x y z
N MET A 1 -4.66 -24.87 14.53
CA MET A 1 -3.76 -23.90 13.88
C MET A 1 -3.29 -22.92 14.94
N ILE A 2 -2.00 -22.92 15.25
CA ILE A 2 -1.43 -22.01 16.25
C ILE A 2 -1.30 -20.66 15.54
N LYS A 3 -2.10 -19.66 15.94
CA LYS A 3 -1.83 -18.27 15.52
C LYS A 3 -0.45 -17.92 16.07
N PRO A 4 0.53 -17.52 15.23
CA PRO A 4 1.78 -17.02 15.76
C PRO A 4 1.45 -15.78 16.60
N LYS A 5 1.95 -15.74 17.84
CA LYS A 5 2.08 -14.46 18.55
C LYS A 5 3.17 -13.70 17.82
N THR A 6 2.78 -12.77 16.97
CA THR A 6 3.69 -11.76 16.45
C THR A 6 3.69 -10.64 17.48
N ASP A 7 4.84 -10.40 18.12
CA ASP A 7 5.10 -9.09 18.73
C ASP A 7 4.89 -8.06 17.62
N ILE A 8 3.84 -7.24 17.76
CA ILE A 8 3.52 -6.21 16.79
C ILE A 8 4.59 -5.15 16.92
N ASP A 9 5.27 -4.83 15.83
CA ASP A 9 6.20 -3.72 15.78
C ASP A 9 5.39 -2.42 15.78
N ASP A 10 5.20 -1.85 16.99
CA ASP A 10 4.42 -0.64 17.22
C ASP A 10 4.93 0.55 16.39
N GLU A 11 6.25 0.60 16.11
CA GLU A 11 6.86 1.65 15.30
C GLU A 11 6.49 1.49 13.83
N LEU A 12 6.56 0.26 13.30
CA LEU A 12 6.13 -0.08 11.94
C LEU A 12 4.63 0.23 11.75
N GLN A 13 3.79 -0.18 12.70
CA GLN A 13 2.36 0.09 12.64
C GLN A 13 2.08 1.60 12.71
N GLY A 14 2.76 2.32 13.60
CA GLY A 14 2.64 3.77 13.73
C GLY A 14 3.02 4.52 12.45
N ALA A 15 4.11 4.11 11.79
CA ALA A 15 4.55 4.68 10.52
C ALA A 15 3.51 4.48 9.41
N MET A 16 2.97 3.26 9.29
CA MET A 16 1.91 2.95 8.33
C MET A 16 0.64 3.74 8.58
N SER A 17 0.16 3.79 9.83
CA SER A 17 -1.04 4.55 10.19
C SER A 17 -0.87 6.04 9.91
N SER A 18 0.29 6.62 10.23
CA SER A 18 0.59 8.03 9.98
C SER A 18 0.60 8.33 8.48
N TYR A 19 1.25 7.48 7.69
CA TYR A 19 1.32 7.62 6.24
C TYR A 19 -0.06 7.52 5.58
N ASN A 20 -0.89 6.56 5.99
CA ASN A 20 -2.24 6.42 5.46
C ASN A 20 -3.13 7.61 5.83
N ALA A 21 -3.05 8.09 7.08
CA ALA A 21 -3.79 9.27 7.52
C ALA A 21 -3.37 10.54 6.78
N GLU A 22 -2.06 10.72 6.56
CA GLU A 22 -1.53 11.85 5.80
C GLU A 22 -2.04 11.82 4.35
N ASN A 23 -1.95 10.69 3.67
CA ASN A 23 -2.39 10.59 2.28
C ASN A 23 -3.92 10.68 2.14
N PHE A 24 -4.67 10.18 3.11
CA PHE A 24 -6.12 10.41 3.14
C PHE A 24 -6.44 11.90 3.29
N ARG A 25 -5.75 12.62 4.19
CA ARG A 25 -5.90 14.08 4.31
C ARG A 25 -5.58 14.78 2.99
N ARG A 26 -4.46 14.41 2.34
CA ARG A 26 -4.08 14.97 1.03
C ARG A 26 -5.15 14.73 -0.02
N LEU A 27 -5.70 13.52 -0.11
CA LEU A 27 -6.81 13.18 -1.00
C LEU A 27 -8.02 14.09 -0.77
N THR A 28 -8.37 14.36 0.50
CA THR A 28 -9.55 15.17 0.84
C THR A 28 -9.34 16.68 0.69
N GLU A 29 -8.10 17.17 0.76
CA GLU A 29 -7.79 18.60 0.77
C GLU A 29 -7.22 19.10 -0.57
N THR A 30 -6.73 18.21 -1.42
CA THR A 30 -6.14 18.59 -2.71
C THR A 30 -7.23 18.72 -3.76
N HIS A 31 -7.22 19.82 -4.49
CA HIS A 31 -7.98 19.95 -5.72
C HIS A 31 -7.19 19.37 -6.88
N PHE A 32 -7.79 18.44 -7.63
CA PHE A 32 -7.18 17.93 -8.84
C PHE A 32 -7.05 19.05 -9.87
N SER A 33 -5.82 19.31 -10.30
CA SER A 33 -5.48 20.31 -11.32
C SER A 33 -4.77 19.70 -12.53
N GLY A 34 -4.79 18.36 -12.64
CA GLY A 34 -4.21 17.61 -13.75
C GLY A 34 -5.19 17.41 -14.91
N GLU A 35 -4.77 16.63 -15.88
CA GLU A 35 -5.64 16.17 -16.97
C GLU A 35 -6.27 14.83 -16.59
N ASP A 36 -7.51 14.60 -17.02
CA ASP A 36 -8.16 13.31 -16.82
C ASP A 36 -7.38 12.21 -17.54
N GLU A 37 -6.96 11.20 -16.78
CA GLU A 37 -6.26 10.03 -17.31
C GLU A 37 -7.19 8.81 -17.28
N GLU A 38 -7.11 7.97 -18.31
CA GLU A 38 -7.82 6.69 -18.33
C GLU A 38 -7.10 5.70 -17.40
N ILE A 39 -7.84 5.15 -16.43
CA ILE A 39 -7.35 4.09 -15.56
C ILE A 39 -7.75 2.74 -16.15
N ASN A 40 -6.81 1.80 -16.18
CA ASN A 40 -7.11 0.41 -16.50
C ASN A 40 -8.02 -0.19 -15.42
N THR A 41 -9.31 -0.31 -15.74
CA THR A 41 -10.32 -0.80 -14.80
C THR A 41 -10.05 -2.22 -14.32
N LYS A 42 -9.37 -3.06 -15.12
CA LYS A 42 -8.98 -4.41 -14.68
C LYS A 42 -7.90 -4.37 -13.60
N GLU A 43 -6.96 -3.45 -13.71
CA GLU A 43 -5.92 -3.27 -12.68
C GLU A 43 -6.51 -2.67 -11.40
N LEU A 44 -7.46 -1.75 -11.51
CA LEU A 44 -8.19 -1.21 -10.36
C LEU A 44 -8.94 -2.32 -9.62
N THR A 45 -9.74 -3.13 -10.33
CA THR A 45 -10.46 -4.25 -9.72
C THR A 45 -9.51 -5.27 -9.10
N ALA A 46 -8.40 -5.60 -9.77
CA ALA A 46 -7.42 -6.54 -9.22
C ALA A 46 -6.74 -6.01 -7.93
N LEU A 47 -6.51 -4.69 -7.82
CA LEU A 47 -6.02 -4.07 -6.59
C LEU A 47 -7.05 -4.23 -5.46
N GLU A 48 -8.31 -3.88 -5.72
CA GLU A 48 -9.40 -3.98 -4.75
C GLU A 48 -9.59 -5.42 -4.25
N GLU A 49 -9.61 -6.39 -5.17
CA GLU A 49 -9.69 -7.83 -4.86
C GLU A 49 -8.49 -8.31 -4.03
N SER A 50 -7.28 -7.82 -4.31
CA SER A 50 -6.08 -8.16 -3.54
C SER A 50 -6.15 -7.62 -2.10
N ILE A 51 -6.71 -6.42 -1.91
CA ILE A 51 -6.93 -5.86 -0.57
C ILE A 51 -8.04 -6.62 0.15
N ASP A 52 -9.13 -6.96 -0.55
CA ASP A 52 -10.21 -7.74 0.03
C ASP A 52 -9.72 -9.11 0.50
N HIS A 53 -8.94 -9.81 -0.33
CA HIS A 53 -8.31 -11.08 0.01
C HIS A 53 -7.42 -10.98 1.27
N TYR A 54 -6.59 -9.94 1.36
CA TYR A 54 -5.75 -9.71 2.55
C TYR A 54 -6.61 -9.57 3.82
N PHE A 55 -7.67 -8.75 3.77
CA PHE A 55 -8.52 -8.53 4.93
C PHE A 55 -9.34 -9.76 5.29
N GLU A 56 -9.83 -10.54 4.32
CA GLU A 56 -10.50 -11.82 4.58
C GLU A 56 -9.63 -12.80 5.39
N LEU A 57 -8.32 -12.84 5.10
CA LEU A 57 -7.38 -13.71 5.79
C LEU A 57 -7.01 -13.22 7.20
N TYR A 58 -6.78 -11.92 7.37
CA TYR A 58 -6.13 -11.38 8.56
C TYR A 58 -7.06 -10.58 9.49
N ALA A 59 -8.11 -9.95 8.95
CA ALA A 59 -9.00 -9.06 9.70
C ALA A 59 -10.41 -8.95 9.07
N PRO A 60 -11.15 -10.07 8.92
CA PRO A 60 -12.39 -10.10 8.14
C PRO A 60 -13.50 -9.21 8.71
N ASP A 61 -13.51 -9.00 10.03
CA ASP A 61 -14.51 -8.19 10.72
C ASP A 61 -14.22 -6.67 10.65
N ASN A 62 -13.07 -6.26 10.09
CA ASN A 62 -12.63 -4.86 10.07
C ASN A 62 -13.01 -4.17 8.75
N ILE A 63 -14.32 -4.11 8.49
CA ILE A 63 -14.91 -3.69 7.21
C ILE A 63 -14.56 -2.23 6.91
N GLU A 64 -14.73 -1.33 7.87
CA GLU A 64 -14.47 0.10 7.67
C GLU A 64 -13.00 0.38 7.38
N PHE A 65 -12.09 -0.33 8.06
CA PHE A 65 -10.66 -0.18 7.80
C PHE A 65 -10.27 -0.74 6.44
N ARG A 66 -10.89 -1.84 5.99
CA ARG A 66 -10.69 -2.38 4.65
C ARG A 66 -11.05 -1.37 3.57
N GLU A 67 -12.23 -0.75 3.67
CA GLU A 67 -12.65 0.28 2.71
C GLU A 67 -11.73 1.51 2.74
N PHE A 68 -11.29 1.93 3.94
CA PHE A 68 -10.30 2.99 4.07
C PHE A 68 -8.98 2.66 3.35
N ILE A 69 -8.45 1.45 3.55
CA ILE A 69 -7.22 1.01 2.88
C ILE A 69 -7.41 0.92 1.36
N LYS A 70 -8.57 0.48 0.86
CA LYS A 70 -8.88 0.52 -0.58
C LYS A 70 -8.79 1.93 -1.14
N ILE A 71 -9.47 2.90 -0.52
CA ILE A 71 -9.46 4.31 -0.96
C ILE A 71 -8.04 4.87 -1.02
N VAL A 72 -7.26 4.70 0.05
CA VAL A 72 -5.88 5.22 0.13
C VAL A 72 -4.98 4.53 -0.89
N SER A 73 -5.10 3.22 -1.07
CA SER A 73 -4.28 2.45 -2.01
C SER A 73 -4.58 2.83 -3.47
N VAL A 74 -5.84 3.05 -3.82
CA VAL A 74 -6.25 3.53 -5.14
C VAL A 74 -5.67 4.92 -5.40
N TYR A 75 -5.79 5.84 -4.44
CA TYR A 75 -5.23 7.18 -4.55
C TYR A 75 -3.70 7.14 -4.77
N LEU A 76 -2.98 6.39 -3.94
CA LEU A 76 -1.51 6.25 -4.05
C LEU A 76 -1.08 5.64 -5.40
N THR A 77 -1.80 4.62 -5.87
CA THR A 77 -1.44 3.86 -7.07
C THR A 77 -1.79 4.58 -8.37
N PHE A 78 -3.01 5.11 -8.46
CA PHE A 78 -3.56 5.58 -9.73
C PHE A 78 -3.51 7.09 -9.88
N ILE A 79 -3.54 7.86 -8.79
CA ILE A 79 -3.64 9.32 -8.84
C ILE A 79 -2.31 9.96 -8.46
N GLU A 80 -1.84 9.68 -7.25
CA GLU A 80 -0.69 10.37 -6.65
C GLU A 80 0.66 9.76 -7.06
N LYS A 81 0.64 8.53 -7.57
CA LYS A 81 1.84 7.77 -8.00
C LYS A 81 2.90 7.67 -6.90
N ARG A 82 2.48 7.31 -5.69
CA ARG A 82 3.34 7.13 -4.51
C ARG A 82 3.33 5.70 -3.99
N PRO A 83 4.38 5.27 -3.26
CA PRO A 83 4.46 3.92 -2.71
C PRO A 83 3.31 3.59 -1.75
N LEU A 84 2.90 2.32 -1.72
CA LEU A 84 1.90 1.81 -0.77
C LEU A 84 2.40 1.79 0.68
N HIS A 85 3.72 1.78 0.90
CA HIS A 85 4.37 1.91 2.20
C HIS A 85 5.21 3.20 2.23
N PRO A 86 5.34 3.89 3.38
CA PRO A 86 6.07 5.15 3.45
C PRO A 86 7.55 4.98 3.08
N PRO A 87 8.13 5.88 2.26
CA PRO A 87 9.58 5.98 2.13
C PRO A 87 10.25 6.20 3.50
N GLY A 88 11.34 5.47 3.75
CA GLY A 88 12.05 5.45 5.03
C GLY A 88 11.57 4.36 6.01
N ILE A 89 10.51 3.62 5.69
CA ILE A 89 10.09 2.47 6.51
C ILE A 89 11.18 1.41 6.54
N ILE A 90 11.42 0.79 7.69
CA ILE A 90 12.33 -0.35 7.84
C ILE A 90 11.48 -1.53 8.30
N PHE A 91 11.33 -2.54 7.45
CA PHE A 91 10.62 -3.77 7.79
C PHE A 91 11.48 -4.65 8.69
N SER A 92 10.88 -5.61 9.39
CA SER A 92 11.57 -6.49 10.34
C SER A 92 12.74 -7.31 9.74
N GLY A 93 12.77 -7.48 8.41
CA GLY A 93 13.87 -8.13 7.67
C GLY A 93 14.99 -7.18 7.21
N GLY A 94 14.90 -5.89 7.53
CA GLY A 94 15.82 -4.85 7.04
C GLY A 94 15.46 -4.29 5.66
N ASP A 95 14.42 -4.82 5.01
CA ASP A 95 13.90 -4.26 3.78
C ASP A 95 13.37 -2.84 4.00
N THR A 96 13.39 -2.03 2.95
CA THR A 96 12.98 -0.64 3.03
C THR A 96 12.37 -0.13 1.72
N VAL A 97 11.67 0.99 1.82
CA VAL A 97 11.23 1.80 0.70
C VAL A 97 12.02 3.10 0.70
N TYR A 98 12.53 3.52 -0.45
CA TYR A 98 13.24 4.79 -0.56
C TYR A 98 13.00 5.47 -1.90
N GLU A 99 13.30 6.77 -1.95
CA GLU A 99 13.26 7.57 -3.16
C GLU A 99 14.67 7.91 -3.63
N ASN A 100 14.92 7.83 -4.93
CA ASN A 100 16.14 8.32 -5.55
C ASN A 100 15.79 9.05 -6.86
N LYS A 101 16.02 10.38 -6.88
CA LYS A 101 15.76 11.27 -8.03
C LYS A 101 14.32 11.16 -8.57
N GLY A 102 13.32 11.17 -7.69
CA GLY A 102 11.91 11.07 -8.07
C GLY A 102 11.43 9.66 -8.44
N ILE A 103 12.29 8.63 -8.33
CA ILE A 103 11.92 7.23 -8.55
C ILE A 103 11.89 6.52 -7.20
N TYR A 104 10.81 5.79 -6.92
CA TYR A 104 10.67 5.00 -5.71
C TYR A 104 11.14 3.57 -5.91
N TYR A 105 11.75 3.01 -4.88
CA TYR A 105 12.25 1.64 -4.86
C TYR A 105 11.81 0.92 -3.59
N CYS A 106 11.60 -0.39 -3.69
CA CYS A 106 11.31 -1.25 -2.55
C CYS A 106 12.19 -2.50 -2.62
N THR A 107 13.03 -2.71 -1.62
CA THR A 107 13.97 -3.85 -1.60
C THR A 107 13.23 -5.18 -1.37
N GLY A 108 12.09 -5.16 -0.66
CA GLY A 108 11.28 -6.34 -0.39
C GLY A 108 10.37 -6.75 -1.57
N LYS A 109 10.20 -5.91 -2.60
CA LYS A 109 9.21 -6.16 -3.68
C LYS A 109 9.45 -7.49 -4.41
N LYS A 110 10.70 -7.82 -4.71
CA LYS A 110 11.07 -9.05 -5.42
C LYS A 110 10.71 -10.32 -4.65
N GLN A 111 10.66 -10.24 -3.32
CA GLN A 111 10.33 -11.37 -2.47
C GLN A 111 8.84 -11.73 -2.57
N PHE A 112 7.96 -10.74 -2.60
CA PHE A 112 6.51 -10.96 -2.45
C PHE A 112 5.72 -10.80 -3.76
N LYS A 113 6.29 -10.23 -4.83
CA LYS A 113 5.54 -9.94 -6.07
C LYS A 113 4.90 -11.15 -6.74
N ASN A 114 5.47 -12.35 -6.54
CA ASN A 114 5.00 -13.58 -7.15
C ASN A 114 3.97 -14.31 -6.27
N ASP A 115 3.68 -13.79 -5.07
CA ASP A 115 2.64 -14.34 -4.22
C ASP A 115 1.27 -14.08 -4.84
N ASP A 116 0.35 -15.00 -4.59
CA ASP A 116 -1.03 -14.84 -5.05
C ASP A 116 -1.65 -13.59 -4.40
N HIS A 117 -2.36 -12.78 -5.21
CA HIS A 117 -2.96 -11.52 -4.79
C HIS A 117 -1.96 -10.52 -4.17
N SER A 118 -0.70 -10.55 -4.61
CA SER A 118 0.33 -9.67 -4.06
C SER A 118 0.08 -8.19 -4.38
N LEU A 119 -0.09 -7.38 -3.33
CA LEU A 119 -0.21 -5.92 -3.44
C LEU A 119 1.04 -5.26 -4.03
N CYS A 120 2.19 -5.95 -3.99
CA CYS A 120 3.43 -5.45 -4.58
C CYS A 120 3.31 -5.20 -6.09
N ASN A 121 2.41 -5.91 -6.78
CA ASN A 121 2.19 -5.77 -8.22
C ASN A 121 1.56 -4.43 -8.61
N PHE A 122 0.89 -3.76 -7.68
CA PHE A 122 0.26 -2.46 -7.90
C PHE A 122 1.11 -1.29 -7.38
N CYS A 123 2.05 -1.56 -6.46
CA CYS A 123 2.91 -0.53 -5.90
C CYS A 123 3.82 0.08 -6.98
N VAL A 124 3.91 1.42 -7.03
CA VAL A 124 4.75 2.18 -7.98
C VAL A 124 6.25 1.97 -7.79
N CYS A 125 6.67 1.36 -6.68
CA CYS A 125 8.08 1.10 -6.44
C CYS A 125 8.68 0.17 -7.50
N HIS A 126 9.87 0.51 -7.96
CA HIS A 126 10.73 -0.38 -8.73
C HIS A 126 11.32 -1.46 -7.80
N GLU A 127 11.48 -2.65 -8.35
CA GLU A 127 12.31 -3.69 -7.72
C GLU A 127 13.79 -3.44 -7.99
N ILE A 128 14.64 -4.02 -7.13
CA ILE A 128 16.10 -3.97 -7.21
C ILE A 128 16.65 -5.40 -7.33
#